data_AF-A0ABD1HVR6-F1
#
_entry.id   AF-A0ABD1HVR6-F1
#
_cell.length_a   1.000
_cell.length_b   1.000
_cell.length_c   1.000
_cell.angle_alpha   90.00
_cell.angle_beta   90.00
_cell.angle_gamma   90.00
#
_symmetry.space_group_name_H-M   'P 1'
#
loop_
_entity.id
_entity.type
_entity.pdbx_description
1 polymer ?
#
loop_
_entity_poly.entity_id
_entity_poly.type
_entity_poly.pdbx_seq_one_letter_code
_entity_poly.pdbx_strand_id
1 'polypeptide(L)'
;MAAIHEDDPEIGSLNAHLNGEPSGAIVLTPGQACIEVKNNVLAVMPHFYGRRIDNPYEFLHEFCRLCGIQRRPAGSSEEDYRLRALPFALKGEADTWFMRLPPNSIRTWADFRSMFLDYFFPTTRTNALKKEIQGAT
;
A
#
# COMPACT_ATOMS: atom_id res chain seq x y z
N MET A 1 7.77 41.60 3.42
CA MET A 1 7.50 40.66 4.53
C MET A 1 6.87 39.41 3.93
N ALA A 2 7.53 38.27 4.16
CA ALA A 2 7.16 36.87 3.90
C ALA A 2 6.42 36.54 2.58
N ALA A 3 7.19 36.19 1.54
CA ALA A 3 6.70 35.28 0.52
C ALA A 3 6.52 33.90 1.17
N ILE A 4 5.31 33.36 1.12
CA ILE A 4 5.00 32.02 1.59
C ILE A 4 5.59 31.07 0.54
N HIS A 5 6.60 30.32 0.94
CA HIS A 5 7.27 29.32 0.12
C HIS A 5 6.36 28.08 0.06
N GLU A 6 5.39 28.08 -0.86
CA GLU A 6 4.52 26.93 -1.15
C GLU A 6 5.11 26.04 -2.24
N ASP A 7 6.30 25.49 -2.01
CA ASP A 7 6.83 24.39 -2.83
C ASP A 7 7.35 23.30 -1.89
N ASP A 8 6.42 22.69 -1.16
CA ASP A 8 6.67 21.42 -0.49
C ASP A 8 6.34 20.30 -1.50
N PRO A 9 7.35 19.56 -1.99
CA PRO A 9 7.15 18.55 -3.03
C PRO A 9 6.31 17.36 -2.57
N GLU A 10 6.12 17.17 -1.25
CA GLU A 10 5.28 16.10 -0.72
C GLU A 10 3.78 16.46 -0.89
N ILE A 11 3.39 17.71 -0.66
CA ILE A 11 1.98 18.15 -0.81
C ILE A 11 1.54 18.11 -2.28
N GLY A 12 2.41 18.49 -3.23
CA GLY A 12 2.12 18.38 -4.66
C GLY A 12 1.93 16.93 -5.14
N SER A 13 2.76 16.02 -4.63
CA SER A 13 2.66 14.57 -4.90
C SER A 13 1.37 13.97 -4.30
N LEU A 14 1.02 14.36 -3.07
CA LEU A 14 -0.22 13.93 -2.40
C LEU A 14 -1.48 14.38 -3.16
N ASN A 15 -1.49 15.61 -3.69
CA ASN A 15 -2.62 16.12 -4.49
C ASN A 15 -2.73 15.46 -5.87
N ALA A 16 -1.61 15.09 -6.51
CA ALA A 16 -1.64 14.29 -7.74
C ALA A 16 -2.19 12.88 -7.48
N HIS A 17 -1.89 12.31 -6.31
CA HIS A 17 -2.35 10.99 -5.88
C HIS A 17 -3.84 10.96 -5.49
N LEU A 18 -4.37 12.09 -4.99
CA LEU A 18 -5.80 12.27 -4.68
C LEU A 18 -6.68 12.47 -5.92
N ASN A 19 -6.10 12.99 -7.02
CA ASN A 19 -6.80 13.33 -8.26
C ASN A 19 -6.44 12.42 -9.45
N GLY A 20 -5.50 11.49 -9.28
CA GLY A 20 -4.88 10.73 -10.37
C GLY A 20 -5.41 9.32 -10.50
N GLU A 21 -5.59 8.90 -11.74
CA GLU A 21 -5.86 7.52 -12.20
C GLU A 21 -5.29 6.44 -11.27
N PRO A 22 -6.04 5.34 -11.01
CA PRO A 22 -5.46 4.21 -10.29
C PRO A 22 -4.16 3.79 -10.98
N SER A 23 -3.10 3.55 -10.19
CA SER A 23 -1.86 2.97 -10.72
C SER A 23 -2.22 1.83 -11.68
N GLY A 24 -1.66 1.82 -12.89
CA GLY A 24 -2.01 0.85 -13.94
C GLY A 24 -1.85 -0.62 -13.50
N ALA A 25 -1.16 -0.86 -12.38
CA ALA A 25 -1.08 -2.15 -11.70
C ALA A 25 -2.44 -2.67 -11.17
N ILE A 26 -3.36 -1.79 -10.78
CA ILE A 26 -4.70 -2.13 -10.25
C ILE A 26 -5.74 -1.98 -11.36
N VAL A 27 -6.47 -3.05 -11.65
CA VAL A 27 -7.73 -2.97 -12.43
C VAL A 27 -8.89 -2.79 -11.47
N LEU A 28 -9.59 -1.67 -11.57
CA LEU A 28 -10.87 -1.47 -10.90
C LEU A 28 -12.01 -1.75 -11.88
N THR A 29 -13.06 -2.44 -11.43
CA THR A 29 -14.24 -2.73 -12.26
C THR A 29 -14.90 -1.44 -12.77
N PRO A 30 -15.14 -1.28 -14.08
CA PRO A 30 -15.80 -0.10 -14.61
C PRO A 30 -17.26 -0.07 -14.15
N GLY A 31 -17.68 1.02 -13.50
CA GLY A 31 -19.06 1.23 -13.06
C GLY A 31 -19.25 1.45 -11.55
N GLN A 32 -18.21 1.29 -10.73
CA GLN A 32 -18.28 1.64 -9.32
C GLN A 32 -17.79 3.08 -9.12
N ALA A 33 -18.71 3.95 -8.69
CA ALA A 33 -18.49 5.35 -8.37
C ALA A 33 -17.17 5.58 -7.63
N CYS A 34 -16.54 6.73 -7.86
CA CYS A 34 -15.33 7.17 -7.17
C CYS A 34 -15.44 6.90 -5.66
N ILE A 35 -14.82 5.82 -5.18
CA ILE A 35 -14.72 5.53 -3.76
C ILE A 35 -13.75 6.58 -3.21
N GLU A 36 -14.27 7.55 -2.49
CA GLU A 36 -13.48 8.60 -1.87
C GLU A 36 -12.91 8.09 -0.54
N VAL A 37 -11.57 8.04 -0.44
CA VAL A 37 -10.89 7.77 0.83
C VAL A 37 -10.88 9.09 1.61
N LYS A 38 -11.67 9.16 2.68
CA LYS A 38 -11.82 10.40 3.46
C LYS A 38 -10.50 10.79 4.15
N ASN A 39 -10.26 12.10 4.24
CA ASN A 39 -9.03 12.68 4.78
C ASN A 39 -8.70 12.24 6.23
N ASN A 40 -9.72 12.03 7.05
CA ASN A 40 -9.54 11.51 8.42
C ASN A 40 -9.02 10.07 8.46
N VAL A 41 -9.27 9.28 7.41
CA VAL A 41 -8.76 7.92 7.27
C VAL A 41 -7.31 7.94 6.85
N LEU A 42 -6.96 8.83 5.92
CA LEU A 42 -5.57 9.03 5.48
C LEU A 42 -4.67 9.42 6.66
N ALA A 43 -5.16 10.28 7.56
CA ALA A 43 -4.41 10.71 8.74
C ALA A 43 -4.06 9.57 9.72
N VAL A 44 -4.86 8.50 9.76
CA VAL A 44 -4.64 7.34 10.65
C VAL A 44 -4.17 6.10 9.90
N MET A 45 -3.93 6.22 8.60
CA MET A 45 -3.55 5.10 7.76
C MET A 45 -2.12 4.64 8.10
N PRO A 46 -1.87 3.33 8.25
CA PRO A 46 -0.53 2.83 8.50
C PRO A 46 0.30 3.07 7.25
N HIS A 47 1.53 3.54 7.44
CA HIS A 47 2.48 3.69 6.36
C HIS A 47 3.47 2.53 6.37
N PHE A 48 3.68 1.93 5.20
CA PHE A 48 4.73 0.96 4.99
C PHE A 48 5.78 1.53 4.05
N TYR A 49 7.02 1.68 4.54
CA TYR A 49 8.10 2.29 3.79
C TYR A 49 8.95 1.28 3.01
N GLY A 50 8.79 -0.03 3.29
CA GLY A 50 9.60 -1.09 2.70
C GLY A 50 10.98 -1.26 3.33
N ARG A 51 11.23 -0.67 4.51
CA ARG A 51 12.54 -0.74 5.18
C ARG A 51 12.75 -2.12 5.80
N ARG A 52 14.01 -2.48 6.04
CA ARG A 52 14.39 -3.74 6.72
C ARG A 52 13.77 -3.93 8.10
N ILE A 53 13.45 -2.83 8.78
CA ILE A 53 12.82 -2.84 10.11
C ILE A 53 11.29 -2.94 10.04
N ASP A 54 10.69 -2.65 8.88
CA ASP A 54 9.24 -2.66 8.74
C ASP A 54 8.75 -4.11 8.70
N ASN A 55 7.68 -4.41 9.44
CA ASN A 55 7.08 -5.74 9.45
C ASN A 55 5.90 -5.80 8.45
N PRO A 56 6.01 -6.55 7.34
CA PRO A 56 4.96 -6.59 6.33
C PRO A 56 3.68 -7.28 6.83
N TYR A 57 3.77 -8.22 7.79
CA TYR A 57 2.58 -8.87 8.36
C TYR A 57 1.82 -7.94 9.28
N GLU A 58 2.52 -7.16 10.11
CA GLU A 58 1.91 -6.18 11.00
C GLU A 58 1.23 -5.07 10.20
N PHE A 59 1.89 -4.59 9.14
CA PHE A 59 1.28 -3.67 8.19
C PHE A 59 -0.02 -4.22 7.59
N LEU A 60 0.00 -5.43 7.03
CA LEU A 60 -1.19 -6.04 6.41
C LEU A 60 -2.34 -6.18 7.41
N HIS A 61 -2.04 -6.58 8.64
CA HIS A 61 -3.02 -6.72 9.72
C HIS A 61 -3.66 -5.36 10.05
N GLU A 62 -2.84 -4.34 10.32
CA GLU A 62 -3.32 -3.03 10.71
C GLU A 62 -4.07 -2.32 9.59
N PHE A 63 -3.57 -2.43 8.36
CA PHE A 63 -4.23 -1.90 7.17
C PHE A 63 -5.61 -2.54 6.95
N CYS A 64 -5.72 -3.87 7.05
CA CYS A 64 -7.00 -4.56 6.92
C CYS A 64 -7.97 -4.14 8.03
N ARG A 65 -7.50 -4.05 9.27
CA ARG A 65 -8.29 -3.63 10.43
C ARG A 65 -8.86 -2.22 10.22
N LEU A 66 -8.01 -1.28 9.80
CA LEU A 66 -8.42 0.11 9.59
C LEU A 66 -9.34 0.27 8.39
N CYS A 67 -9.17 -0.50 7.32
CA CYS A 67 -10.12 -0.54 6.20
C CYS A 67 -11.47 -1.15 6.61
N GLY A 68 -11.47 -2.14 7.50
CA GLY A 68 -12.68 -2.82 7.98
C GLY A 68 -13.60 -1.91 8.80
N ILE A 69 -13.05 -0.96 9.55
CA ILE A 69 -13.83 -0.01 10.36
C ILE A 69 -14.40 1.17 9.55
N GLN A 70 -13.98 1.36 8.29
CA GLN A 70 -14.43 2.52 7.50
C GLN A 70 -15.84 2.32 6.96
N ARG A 71 -16.63 3.42 7.04
CA ARG A 71 -17.94 3.49 6.39
C ARG A 71 -17.74 3.55 4.88
N ARG A 72 -18.01 2.43 4.21
CA ARG A 72 -17.91 2.30 2.75
C ARG A 72 -19.17 2.86 2.05
N PRO A 73 -19.03 3.37 0.83
CA PRO A 73 -20.18 3.68 -0.02
C PRO A 73 -21.03 2.43 -0.27
N ALA A 74 -22.35 2.61 -0.43
CA ALA A 74 -23.23 1.51 -0.79
C ALA A 74 -22.81 0.90 -2.14
N GLY A 75 -22.69 -0.42 -2.21
CA GLY A 75 -22.28 -1.14 -3.43
C GLY A 75 -20.77 -1.24 -3.68
N SER A 76 -19.93 -0.77 -2.75
CA SER A 76 -18.48 -1.04 -2.80
C SER A 76 -18.13 -2.28 -1.98
N SER A 77 -17.37 -3.21 -2.57
CA SER A 77 -16.85 -4.33 -1.79
C SER A 77 -15.73 -3.85 -0.85
N GLU A 78 -15.48 -4.62 0.21
CA GLU A 78 -14.37 -4.32 1.12
C GLU A 78 -13.01 -4.46 0.43
N GLU A 79 -12.92 -5.38 -0.52
CA GLU A 79 -11.74 -5.57 -1.35
C GLU A 79 -11.46 -4.35 -2.24
N ASP A 80 -12.48 -3.82 -2.94
CA ASP A 80 -12.35 -2.62 -3.77
C ASP A 80 -11.84 -1.42 -2.96
N TYR A 81 -12.37 -1.28 -1.73
CA TYR A 81 -11.95 -0.22 -0.82
C TYR A 81 -10.48 -0.37 -0.43
N ARG A 82 -10.07 -1.58 -0.03
CA ARG A 82 -8.67 -1.87 0.34
C ARG A 82 -7.72 -1.60 -0.83
N LEU A 83 -8.04 -2.10 -2.01
CA LEU A 83 -7.23 -1.90 -3.21
C LEU A 83 -7.08 -0.42 -3.55
N ARG A 84 -8.15 0.37 -3.41
CA ARG A 84 -8.09 1.82 -3.65
C ARG A 84 -7.35 2.59 -2.55
N ALA A 85 -7.37 2.09 -1.31
CA ALA A 85 -6.64 2.70 -0.20
C ALA A 85 -5.13 2.37 -0.21
N LEU A 86 -4.70 1.30 -0.89
CA LEU A 86 -3.31 0.84 -0.91
C LEU A 86 -2.29 1.91 -1.29
N PRO A 87 -2.48 2.66 -2.40
CA PRO A 87 -1.49 3.63 -2.85
C PRO A 87 -1.17 4.70 -1.78
N PHE A 88 -2.13 5.03 -0.93
CA PHE A 88 -1.94 5.99 0.16
C PHE A 88 -1.11 5.43 1.33
N ALA A 89 -1.19 4.12 1.57
CA ALA A 89 -0.51 3.43 2.66
C ALA A 89 0.94 3.04 2.33
N LEU A 90 1.29 2.95 1.05
CA LEU A 90 2.66 2.64 0.63
C LEU A 90 3.49 3.93 0.52
N LYS A 91 4.71 3.89 1.03
CA LYS A 91 5.67 5.00 0.99
C LYS A 91 7.07 4.48 0.63
N GLY A 92 7.97 5.39 0.27
CA GLY A 92 9.39 5.07 0.06
C GLY A 92 9.64 3.94 -0.93
N GLU A 93 10.33 2.89 -0.48
CA GLU A 93 10.65 1.72 -1.31
C GLU A 93 9.39 0.96 -1.72
N ALA A 94 8.38 0.90 -0.84
CA ALA A 94 7.14 0.21 -1.12
C ALA A 94 6.29 0.88 -2.20
N ASP A 95 6.22 2.21 -2.17
CA ASP A 95 5.58 2.98 -3.25
C ASP A 95 6.33 2.79 -4.58
N THR A 96 7.66 2.89 -4.55
CA THR A 96 8.50 2.67 -5.74
C THR A 96 8.32 1.27 -6.33
N TRP A 97 8.25 0.23 -5.50
CA TRP A 97 7.98 -1.14 -5.94
C TRP A 97 6.59 -1.25 -6.57
N PHE A 98 5.57 -0.70 -5.91
CA PHE A 98 4.19 -0.76 -6.36
C PHE A 98 4.00 -0.08 -7.72
N MET A 99 4.66 1.06 -7.96
CA MET A 99 4.63 1.76 -9.26
C MET A 99 5.39 1.04 -10.39
N ARG A 100 6.26 0.08 -10.06
CA ARG A 100 7.00 -0.73 -11.05
C ARG A 100 6.28 -2.01 -11.45
N LEU A 101 5.15 -2.32 -10.81
CA LEU A 101 4.40 -3.51 -11.13
C LEU A 101 3.84 -3.44 -12.56
N PRO A 102 3.82 -4.57 -13.30
CA PRO A 102 3.20 -4.61 -14.62
C PRO A 102 1.72 -4.21 -14.53
N PRO A 103 1.16 -3.61 -15.59
CA PRO A 103 -0.25 -3.30 -15.61
C PRO A 103 -1.12 -4.54 -15.37
N ASN A 104 -2.21 -4.37 -14.63
CA ASN A 104 -3.19 -5.42 -14.31
C ASN A 104 -2.63 -6.61 -13.49
N SER A 105 -1.52 -6.41 -12.77
CA SER A 105 -0.91 -7.42 -11.91
C SER A 105 -1.68 -7.66 -10.60
N ILE A 106 -2.42 -6.66 -10.10
CA ILE A 106 -3.21 -6.76 -8.87
C ILE A 106 -4.68 -6.63 -9.26
N ARG A 107 -5.41 -7.75 -9.19
CA ARG A 107 -6.86 -7.79 -9.48
C ARG A 107 -7.68 -8.02 -8.21
N THR A 108 -7.09 -8.69 -7.24
CA THR A 108 -7.70 -9.02 -5.96
C THR A 108 -6.77 -8.62 -4.80
N TRP A 109 -7.32 -8.55 -3.59
CA TRP A 109 -6.52 -8.36 -2.38
C TRP A 109 -5.52 -9.51 -2.16
N ALA A 110 -5.90 -10.72 -2.58
CA ALA A 110 -5.03 -11.89 -2.51
C ALA A 110 -3.78 -11.75 -3.41
N ASP A 111 -3.95 -11.23 -4.63
CA ASP A 111 -2.83 -10.98 -5.56
C ASP A 111 -1.83 -10.00 -4.93
N PHE A 112 -2.33 -8.87 -4.42
CA PHE A 112 -1.50 -7.89 -3.73
C PHE A 112 -0.73 -8.52 -2.57
N ARG A 113 -1.43 -9.23 -1.66
CA ARG A 113 -0.80 -9.86 -0.49
C ARG A 113 0.31 -10.82 -0.88
N SER A 114 0.08 -11.64 -1.90
CA SER A 114 1.07 -12.61 -2.36
C SER A 114 2.31 -11.91 -2.89
N MET A 115 2.15 -10.94 -3.80
CA MET A 115 3.27 -10.21 -4.40
C MET A 115 4.03 -9.37 -3.36
N PHE A 116 3.31 -8.73 -2.46
CA PHE A 116 3.86 -7.90 -1.40
C PHE A 116 4.73 -8.72 -0.43
N LEU A 117 4.22 -9.87 0.03
CA LEU A 117 4.97 -10.74 0.93
C LEU A 117 6.17 -11.41 0.23
N ASP A 118 6.03 -11.79 -1.04
CA ASP A 118 7.15 -12.36 -1.80
C ASP A 118 8.30 -11.35 -1.96
N TYR A 119 7.97 -10.08 -2.22
CA TYR A 119 8.97 -9.03 -2.41
C TYR A 119 9.61 -8.55 -1.10
N PHE A 120 8.79 -8.19 -0.09
CA PHE A 120 9.30 -7.60 1.17
C PHE A 120 9.69 -8.64 2.22
N PHE A 121 9.25 -9.89 2.06
CA PHE A 121 9.56 -10.99 2.96
C PHE A 121 9.81 -12.30 2.21
N PRO A 122 10.80 -12.33 1.29
CA PRO A 122 11.09 -13.52 0.53
C PRO A 122 11.42 -14.66 1.50
N THR A 123 10.71 -15.78 1.36
CA THR A 123 10.78 -16.96 2.24
C THR A 123 12.20 -17.51 2.36
N THR A 124 13.09 -17.15 1.42
CA THR A 124 14.51 -17.47 1.40
C THR A 124 15.35 -16.75 2.45
N ARG A 125 14.90 -15.61 3.01
CA ARG A 125 15.63 -14.88 4.07
C ARG A 125 15.65 -15.67 5.39
N THR A 126 14.75 -16.63 5.58
CA THR A 126 14.71 -17.53 6.75
C THR A 126 15.62 -18.75 6.62
N ASN A 127 16.00 -19.16 5.41
CA ASN A 127 16.89 -20.34 5.22
C ASN A 127 18.37 -20.02 5.49
N ALA A 128 18.80 -18.77 5.33
CA ALA A 128 20.18 -18.36 5.66
C ALA A 128 20.44 -18.43 7.19
N LEU A 129 19.46 -18.03 8.00
CA LEU A 129 19.55 -18.11 9.47
C LEU A 129 19.57 -19.55 10.00
N LYS A 130 18.92 -20.50 9.32
CA LYS A 130 18.95 -21.92 9.72
C LYS A 130 20.30 -22.59 9.44
N LYS A 131 21.03 -22.16 8.40
CA LYS A 131 22.35 -22.73 8.08
C LYS A 131 23.48 -22.24 8.97
N GLU A 132 23.34 -21.07 9.61
CA GLU A 132 24.38 -20.56 10.51
C GLU A 132 24.34 -21.23 11.89
N ILE A 133 23.16 -21.68 12.34
CA ILE A 133 22.98 -22.36 13.64
C ILE A 133 23.42 -23.83 13.57
N GLN A 134 23.38 -24.47 12.39
CA GLN A 134 23.76 -25.87 12.19
C GLN A 134 25.22 -26.10 11.80
N GLY A 135 26.05 -25.04 11.71
CA GLY A 135 27.47 -25.13 11.38
C GLY A 135 28.44 -25.03 12.57
N ALA A 136 27.94 -24.95 13.81
CA ALA A 136 28.72 -24.71 15.02
C ALA A 136 28.70 -25.90 16.00
N THR A 137 28.72 -27.13 15.49
CA THR A 137 28.90 -28.36 16.30
C THR A 137 29.91 -29.28 15.66
#